data_AF-A0A7J7K477-F1
#
_entry.id   AF-A0A7J7K477-F1
#
_cell.length_a   1.000
_cell.length_b   1.000
_cell.length_c   1.000
_cell.angle_alpha   90.00
_cell.angle_beta   90.00
_cell.angle_gamma   90.00
#
_symmetry.space_group_name_H-M   'P 1'
#
loop_
_entity.id
_entity.type
_entity.pdbx_description
1 polymer ?
#
loop_
_entity_poly.entity_id
_entity_poly.type
_entity_poly.pdbx_seq_one_letter_code
_entity_poly.pdbx_strand_id
1 'polypeptide(L)' 'MVNLDMETAEPLQVVNYGIGGQYEPHFDHSRDDDGHQFESWRGNRVATWIFYLSDVSAGGYTVFTEIGAKVPPVKVCR' A
#
# COMPACT_ATOMS: atom_id res chain seq x y z
N MET A 1 14.88 3.96 -4.68
CA MET A 1 14.66 4.51 -3.32
C MET A 1 13.81 5.74 -3.48
N VAL A 2 12.74 5.89 -2.69
CA VAL A 2 11.98 7.15 -2.63
C VAL A 2 12.86 8.19 -1.94
N ASN A 3 13.03 9.37 -2.55
CA ASN A 3 13.87 10.43 -2.00
C ASN A 3 13.12 11.17 -0.86
N LEU A 4 12.75 10.41 0.17
CA LEU A 4 11.96 10.83 1.34
C LEU A 4 12.66 10.35 2.62
N ASP A 5 12.46 11.07 3.72
CA ASP A 5 12.91 10.66 5.05
C ASP A 5 11.78 9.95 5.83
N MET A 6 12.05 9.64 7.11
CA MET A 6 11.16 8.88 7.97
C MET A 6 10.36 9.75 8.95
N GLU A 7 10.51 11.09 8.92
CA GLU A 7 9.93 12.00 9.92
C GLU A 7 8.40 11.89 9.96
N THR A 8 7.77 11.81 8.79
CA THR A 8 6.30 11.71 8.65
C THR A 8 5.83 10.29 8.36
N ALA A 9 6.71 9.29 8.40
CA ALA A 9 6.33 7.91 8.11
C ALA A 9 5.34 7.39 9.17
N GLU A 10 4.30 6.69 8.71
CA GLU A 10 3.42 5.92 9.58
C GLU A 10 4.13 4.63 10.05
N PRO A 11 3.75 4.06 11.21
CA PRO A 11 4.23 2.75 11.63
C PRO A 11 4.00 1.68 10.55
N LEU A 12 4.91 0.71 10.45
CA LEU A 12 4.79 -0.39 9.49
C LEU A 12 3.48 -1.16 9.70
N GLN A 13 2.65 -1.20 8.66
CA GLN A 13 1.43 -2.00 8.62
C GLN A 13 1.70 -3.37 8.00
N VAL A 14 1.23 -4.42 8.66
CA VAL A 14 1.39 -5.82 8.22
C VAL A 14 0.03 -6.46 8.03
N VAL A 15 -0.19 -7.05 6.86
CA VAL A 15 -1.48 -7.65 6.48
C VAL A 15 -1.26 -9.07 5.94
N ASN A 16 -2.21 -9.96 6.23
CA ASN A 16 -2.26 -11.32 5.69
C ASN A 16 -3.62 -11.54 5.00
N TYR A 17 -3.59 -11.99 3.75
CA TYR A 17 -4.80 -12.17 2.93
C TYR A 17 -5.34 -13.62 2.91
N GLY A 18 -4.59 -14.61 3.38
CA GLY A 18 -5.01 -16.02 3.32
C GLY A 18 -5.41 -16.48 1.91
N ILE A 19 -6.30 -17.49 1.84
CA ILE A 19 -6.84 -18.01 0.58
C ILE A 19 -8.07 -17.20 0.20
N GLY A 20 -8.06 -16.58 -0.98
CA GLY A 20 -9.20 -15.82 -1.51
C GLY A 20 -9.43 -14.46 -0.87
N GLY A 21 -8.61 -14.04 0.11
CA GLY A 21 -8.66 -12.68 0.61
C GLY A 21 -8.12 -11.70 -0.41
N GLN A 22 -8.75 -10.53 -0.45
CA GLN A 22 -8.42 -9.45 -1.35
C GLN A 22 -8.67 -8.12 -0.67
N TYR A 23 -8.17 -7.06 -1.28
CA TYR A 23 -8.51 -5.69 -0.94
C TYR A 23 -9.03 -5.00 -2.19
N GLU A 24 -10.13 -4.25 -2.05
CA GLU A 24 -10.72 -3.55 -3.18
C GLU A 24 -9.82 -2.39 -3.64
N PRO A 25 -9.82 -2.04 -4.95
CA PRO A 25 -9.09 -0.87 -5.43
C PRO A 25 -9.47 0.40 -4.66
N HIS A 26 -8.47 1.15 -4.21
CA HIS A 26 -8.65 2.35 -3.39
C HIS A 26 -7.47 3.32 -3.59
N PHE A 27 -7.60 4.50 -2.98
CA PHE A 27 -6.51 5.46 -2.85
C PHE A 27 -5.95 5.44 -1.44
N ASP A 28 -4.63 5.48 -1.33
CA ASP A 28 -3.97 5.53 -0.02
C ASP A 28 -4.04 6.92 0.62
N HIS A 29 -4.15 7.97 -0.20
CA HIS A 29 -4.36 9.34 0.26
C HIS A 29 -5.83 9.57 0.61
N SER A 30 -6.10 10.38 1.63
CA SER A 30 -7.48 10.80 1.91
C SER A 30 -7.95 11.82 0.89
N ARG A 31 -9.24 11.80 0.62
CA ARG A 31 -9.97 12.76 -0.18
C ARG A 31 -10.88 13.60 0.72
N ASP A 32 -11.34 14.73 0.19
CA ASP A 32 -12.12 15.72 0.98
C ASP A 32 -13.42 15.13 1.57
N ASP A 33 -13.93 14.04 0.98
CA ASP A 33 -15.11 13.28 1.38
C ASP A 33 -14.83 12.20 2.44
N ASP A 34 -13.56 11.86 2.72
CA ASP A 34 -13.18 10.78 3.64
C ASP A 34 -13.28 11.16 5.14
N GLY A 35 -13.71 12.39 5.43
CA GLY A 35 -13.60 13.00 6.76
C GLY A 35 -12.14 13.33 7.07
N HIS A 36 -11.89 14.32 7.93
CA HIS A 36 -10.52 14.69 8.33
C HIS A 36 -9.85 13.55 9.12
N GLN A 37 -9.33 12.52 8.43
CA GLN A 37 -8.72 11.33 9.03
C GLN A 37 -7.26 11.54 9.46
N PHE A 38 -6.70 12.68 9.13
CA PHE A 38 -5.34 13.06 9.54
C PHE A 38 -5.39 14.12 10.63
N GLU A 39 -4.52 13.96 11.63
CA GLU A 39 -4.13 15.07 12.51
C GLU A 39 -3.63 16.21 11.61
N SER A 40 -4.15 17.43 11.79
CA SER A 40 -3.91 18.59 10.94
C SER A 40 -2.42 18.92 10.70
N TRP A 41 -1.53 18.36 11.52
CA TRP A 41 -0.07 18.56 11.46
C TRP A 41 0.68 17.53 10.60
N ARG A 42 0.11 16.36 10.28
CA ARG A 42 0.83 15.26 9.58
C ARG A 42 0.60 15.22 8.07
N GLY A 43 -0.30 16.06 7.54
CA GLY A 43 -0.58 16.14 6.11
C GLY A 43 -1.24 14.88 5.55
N ASN A 44 -1.18 14.71 4.21
CA ASN A 44 -1.75 13.57 3.49
C ASN A 44 -0.65 12.70 2.87
N ARG A 45 -0.93 11.43 2.58
CA ARG A 45 0.04 10.49 2.02
C ARG A 45 0.42 10.89 0.59
N VAL A 46 1.73 11.05 0.35
CA VAL A 46 2.28 11.36 -0.98
C VAL A 46 2.92 10.16 -1.67
N ALA A 47 3.26 9.12 -0.91
CA ALA A 47 3.86 7.90 -1.41
C ALA A 47 3.55 6.72 -0.49
N THR A 48 3.38 5.54 -1.10
CA THR A 48 3.23 4.26 -0.40
C THR A 48 4.32 3.30 -0.82
N TRP A 49 4.86 2.57 0.14
CA TRP A 49 5.87 1.55 -0.10
C TRP A 49 5.37 0.18 0.38
N ILE A 50 5.34 -0.79 -0.52
CA ILE A 50 4.84 -2.14 -0.25
C ILE A 50 6.00 -3.14 -0.29
N PHE A 51 6.13 -3.94 0.76
CA PHE A 51 7.02 -5.09 0.80
C PHE A 51 6.21 -6.37 0.74
N TYR A 52 6.54 -7.27 -0.19
CA TYR A 52 5.99 -8.62 -0.18
C TYR A 52 6.85 -9.52 0.73
N LEU A 53 6.23 -10.10 1.75
CA LEU A 53 6.91 -10.85 2.81
C LEU A 53 6.88 -12.38 2.61
N SER A 54 6.09 -12.85 1.65
CA SER A 54 5.94 -14.27 1.34
C SER A 54 5.78 -14.51 -0.16
N ASP A 55 6.21 -15.67 -0.61
CA ASP A 55 5.91 -16.15 -1.95
C ASP A 55 4.42 -16.53 -2.04
N VAL A 56 3.78 -16.19 -3.17
CA VAL A 56 2.36 -16.47 -3.42
C VAL A 56 2.26 -17.32 -4.68
N SER A 57 1.67 -18.50 -4.58
CA SER A 57 1.60 -19.47 -5.68
C SER A 57 0.63 -19.06 -6.80
N ALA A 58 -0.44 -18.35 -6.47
CA ALA A 58 -1.43 -17.85 -7.43
C ALA A 58 -2.14 -16.60 -6.90
N GLY A 59 -2.40 -15.63 -7.79
CA GLY A 59 -3.08 -14.38 -7.44
C GLY A 59 -2.19 -13.40 -6.67
N GLY A 60 -2.79 -12.59 -5.78
CA GLY A 60 -2.07 -11.69 -4.87
C GLY A 60 -1.39 -10.48 -5.52
N TYR A 61 -1.76 -10.14 -6.76
CA TYR A 61 -1.18 -8.99 -7.47
C TYR A 61 -1.60 -7.68 -6.81
N THR A 62 -0.68 -6.72 -6.74
CA THR A 62 -1.05 -5.31 -6.60
C THR A 62 -1.43 -4.80 -7.99
N VAL A 63 -2.67 -4.32 -8.12
CA VAL A 63 -3.24 -3.93 -9.41
C VAL A 63 -3.54 -2.44 -9.44
N PHE A 64 -3.22 -1.79 -10.56
CA PHE A 64 -3.57 -0.41 -10.86
C PHE A 64 -4.55 -0.42 -12.03
N THR A 65 -5.84 -0.36 -11.71
CA THR A 65 -6.95 -0.62 -12.65
C THR A 65 -7.02 0.42 -13.77
N GLU A 66 -6.85 1.70 -13.45
CA GLU A 66 -6.95 2.80 -14.44
C GLU A 66 -5.91 2.71 -15.56
N ILE A 67 -4.68 2.31 -15.20
CA ILE A 67 -3.56 2.19 -16.16
C ILE A 67 -3.36 0.76 -16.67
N GLY A 68 -4.17 -0.20 -16.21
CA GLY A 68 -4.08 -1.61 -16.60
C GLY A 68 -2.78 -2.32 -16.18
N ALA A 69 -2.07 -1.79 -15.18
CA ALA A 69 -0.81 -2.35 -14.70
C ALA A 69 -1.03 -3.29 -13.52
N LYS A 70 -0.14 -4.28 -13.37
CA LYS A 70 -0.12 -5.18 -12.21
C LYS A 70 1.30 -5.57 -11.85
N VAL A 71 1.55 -5.73 -10.56
CA VAL A 71 2.83 -6.15 -10.00
C VAL A 71 2.61 -7.48 -9.27
N PRO A 72 3.31 -8.57 -9.65
CA PRO A 72 3.24 -9.82 -8.91
C PRO A 72 3.95 -9.67 -7.56
N PRO A 73 3.45 -10.33 -6.49
CA PRO A 73 4.14 -10.35 -5.23
C PRO A 73 5.45 -11.14 -5.36
N VAL A 74 6.57 -10.47 -5.14
CA VAL A 74 7.90 -11.09 -5.10
C VAL A 74 8.50 -10.88 -3.74
N LYS A 75 8.69 -11.98 -3.00
CA LYS A 75 9.22 -11.92 -1.65
C LYS A 75 10.57 -11.19 -1.65
N VAL A 76 10.70 -10.19 -0.79
CA VAL A 76 12.00 -9.55 -0.55
C VAL A 76 12.96 -10.59 0.04
N CYS A 77 14.00 -10.94 -0.72
CA CYS A 77 15.11 -11.73 -0.20
C CYS A 77 15.92 -10.91 0.82
N ARG A 78 16.40 -11.59 1.85
CA ARG A 78 17.57 -11.15 2.62
C ARG A 78 18.83 -11.65 1.94
#